data_AF-A0A8T2T8X7-F1
#
_entry.id   AF-A0A8T2T8X7-F1
#
_cell.length_a   1.000
_cell.length_b   1.000
_cell.length_c   1.000
_cell.angle_alpha   90.00
_cell.angle_beta   90.00
_cell.angle_gamma   90.00
#
_symmetry.space_group_name_H-M   'P 1'
#
loop_
_entity.id
_entity.type
_entity.pdbx_description
1 polymer ?
#
loop_
_entity_poly.entity_id
_entity_poly.type
_entity_poly.pdbx_seq_one_letter_code
_entity_poly.pdbx_strand_id
1 'polypeptide(L)' 'MILLAICTQLFEDYLLLLARVVTQIVQDAPFPRRVRQLILRRLNPLSAAGHRA' A
#
# COMPACT_ATOMS: atom_id res chain seq x y z
N MET A 1 -31.32 13.40 -6.74
CA MET A 1 -30.02 13.94 -7.22
C MET A 1 -29.43 14.99 -6.25
N ILE A 2 -29.59 14.81 -4.93
CA ILE A 2 -29.06 15.73 -3.90
C ILE A 2 -28.05 15.00 -3.03
N LEU A 3 -28.32 13.74 -2.70
CA LEU A 3 -27.43 12.89 -1.92
C LEU A 3 -26.01 12.82 -2.52
N LEU A 4 -25.91 12.61 -3.85
CA LEU A 4 -24.62 12.56 -4.54
C LEU A 4 -23.87 13.88 -4.43
N ALA A 5 -24.56 15.02 -4.57
CA ALA A 5 -23.95 16.34 -4.50
C ALA A 5 -23.38 16.63 -3.09
N ILE A 6 -24.05 16.17 -2.05
CA ILE A 6 -23.57 16.28 -0.66
C ILE A 6 -22.36 15.35 -0.43
N CYS A 7 -22.43 14.12 -0.93
CA CYS A 7 -21.30 13.18 -0.87
C CYS A 7 -20.09 13.76 -1.60
N THR A 8 -20.21 14.26 -2.83
CA THR A 8 -19.08 14.82 -3.57
C THR A 8 -18.48 16.03 -2.86
N GLN A 9 -19.31 16.93 -2.34
CA GLN A 9 -18.83 18.11 -1.63
C GLN A 9 -18.10 17.78 -0.33
N LEU A 10 -18.44 16.67 0.34
CA LEU A 10 -17.70 16.18 1.51
C LEU A 10 -16.45 15.37 1.14
N PHE A 11 -16.48 14.67 0.00
CA PHE A 11 -15.39 13.82 -0.46
C PHE A 11 -14.25 14.57 -1.14
N GLU A 12 -14.48 15.76 -1.72
CA GLU A 12 -13.45 16.50 -2.46
C GLU A 12 -12.18 16.74 -1.63
N ASP A 13 -12.32 17.26 -0.41
CA ASP A 13 -11.17 17.51 0.47
C ASP A 13 -10.53 16.21 0.97
N TYR A 14 -11.34 15.18 1.24
CA TYR A 14 -10.86 13.86 1.66
C TYR A 14 -10.06 13.17 0.55
N LEU A 15 -10.55 13.23 -0.69
CA LEU A 15 -9.91 12.61 -1.85
C LEU A 15 -8.62 13.34 -2.24
N LEU A 16 -8.56 14.67 -2.09
CA LEU A 16 -7.32 15.42 -2.29
C LEU A 16 -6.24 15.02 -1.28
N LEU A 17 -6.60 14.88 0.00
CA LEU A 17 -5.68 14.41 1.03
C LEU A 17 -5.29 12.95 0.79
N LEU A 18 -6.26 12.09 0.52
CA LEU A 18 -6.05 10.67 0.26
C LEU A 18 -5.16 10.47 -0.97
N ALA A 19 -5.37 11.22 -2.05
CA ALA A 19 -4.54 11.18 -3.24
C ALA A 19 -3.10 11.56 -2.91
N ARG A 20 -2.86 12.60 -2.11
CA ARG A 20 -1.50 12.96 -1.67
C ARG A 20 -0.85 11.85 -0.84
N VAL A 21 -1.58 11.28 0.12
CA VAL A 21 -1.06 10.18 0.97
C VAL A 21 -0.77 8.94 0.13
N VAL A 22 -1.66 8.57 -0.80
CA VAL A 22 -1.47 7.44 -1.71
C VAL A 22 -0.31 7.71 -2.65
N THR A 23 -0.21 8.90 -3.23
CA THR A 23 0.92 9.29 -4.08
C THR A 23 2.23 9.24 -3.30
N GLN A 24 2.28 9.72 -2.05
CA GLN A 24 3.46 9.57 -1.20
C GLN A 24 3.77 8.11 -0.88
N ILE A 25 2.78 7.28 -0.58
CA ILE A 25 3.01 5.84 -0.35
C ILE A 25 3.48 5.16 -1.64
N VAL A 26 2.98 5.54 -2.80
CA VAL A 26 3.32 4.92 -4.09
C VAL A 26 4.66 5.43 -4.63
N GLN A 27 4.98 6.71 -4.44
CA GLN A 27 6.20 7.35 -4.94
C GLN A 27 7.35 7.35 -3.92
N ASP A 28 7.07 7.58 -2.63
CA ASP A 28 8.05 7.58 -1.53
C ASP A 28 8.15 6.24 -0.78
N ALA A 29 7.39 5.20 -1.16
CA ALA A 29 7.72 3.84 -0.73
C ALA A 29 8.40 3.05 -1.85
N PRO A 30 9.73 3.21 -2.05
CA PRO A 30 10.51 2.00 -2.22
C PRO A 30 10.31 1.25 -0.90
N PHE A 31 9.43 0.24 -0.87
CA PHE A 31 9.20 -0.63 0.30
C PHE A 31 10.51 -0.71 1.08
N PRO A 32 10.58 -0.19 2.32
CA PRO A 32 11.85 -0.04 3.03
C PRO A 32 12.58 -1.35 2.86
N ARG A 33 13.83 -1.37 2.38
CA ARG A 33 14.50 -2.64 1.99
C ARG A 33 14.28 -3.76 3.02
N ARG A 34 14.21 -3.37 4.31
CA ARG A 34 13.83 -4.19 5.45
C ARG A 34 12.42 -4.81 5.36
N VAL A 35 11.38 -4.06 5.02
CA VAL A 35 10.00 -4.56 4.79
C VAL A 35 9.95 -5.47 3.55
N ARG A 36 10.62 -5.08 2.45
CA ARG A 36 10.71 -5.95 1.25
C ARG A 36 11.39 -7.27 1.57
N GLN A 37 12.51 -7.24 2.31
CA GLN A 37 13.20 -8.43 2.79
C GLN A 37 12.34 -9.23 3.78
N LEU A 38 11.58 -8.57 4.66
CA LEU A 38 10.69 -9.22 5.61
C LEU A 38 9.56 -9.96 4.88
N ILE A 39 8.94 -9.33 3.88
CA ILE A 39 7.91 -9.92 3.02
C ILE A 39 8.51 -11.11 2.25
N LEU A 40 9.66 -10.95 1.58
CA LEU A 40 10.34 -12.04 0.89
C LEU A 40 10.74 -13.19 1.83
N ARG A 41 11.20 -12.89 3.05
CA ARG A 41 11.56 -13.90 4.06
C ARG A 41 10.34 -14.64 4.61
N ARG A 42 9.19 -13.97 4.74
CA ARG A 42 7.91 -14.58 5.15
C ARG A 42 7.27 -15.38 4.02
N LEU A 43 7.42 -14.92 2.77
CA LEU A 43 6.98 -15.61 1.56
C LEU A 43 7.88 -16.79 1.19
N ASN A 44 9.01 -16.96 1.87
CA ASN A 44 9.94 -18.06 1.63
C ASN A 44 9.88 -19.19 2.69
N PRO A 45 8.73 -19.87 2.89
CA PRO A 45 8.74 -21.16 3.56
C PRO A 45 9.21 -22.30 2.64
N LEU A 46 9.35 -22.09 1.32
CA LEU A 46 9.76 -23.15 0.36
C LEU A 46 11.27 -23.28 0.10
N SER A 47 12.08 -22.22 0.14
CA SER A 47 13.51 -22.37 -0.20
C SER A 47 14.40 -22.89 0.95
N ALA A 48 13.89 -22.94 2.19
CA ALA A 48 14.62 -23.56 3.30
C ALA A 48 14.51 -25.10 3.32
N ALA A 49 13.56 -25.68 2.59
CA ALA A 49 13.36 -27.12 2.49
C ALA A 49 14.26 -27.81 1.44
N GLY A 50 14.94 -27.06 0.58
CA GLY A 50 15.73 -27.58 -0.54
C GLY A 50 17.23 -27.76 -0.29
N HIS A 51 17.72 -27.58 0.94
CA HIS A 51 19.16 -27.67 1.25
C HIS A 51 19.50 -28.78 2.28
N ARG A 52 18.60 -29.75 2.45
CA ARG A 52 18.77 -30.93 3.32
C ARG A 52 18.31 -32.23 2.65
N ALA A 53 18.60 -32.40 1.36
CA ALA A 53 18.53 -33.69 0.67
C ALA A 53 19.87 -33.95 -0.02
#